data_AF-A0A819E4Z3-F1
#
_entry.id   AF-A0A819E4Z3-F1
#
_cell.length_a   1.000
_cell.length_b   1.000
_cell.length_c   1.000
_cell.angle_alpha   90.00
_cell.angle_beta   90.00
_cell.angle_gamma   90.00
#
_symmetry.space_group_name_H-M   'P 1'
#
loop_
_entity.id
_entity.type
_entity.pdbx_description
1 polymer ?
#
loop_
_entity_poly.entity_id
_entity_poly.type
_entity_poly.pdbx_seq_one_letter_code
_entity_poly.pdbx_strand_id
1 'polypeptide(L)' 'AHLPDSLSWSHCVLQWRYQAGNHWGTDIETGKSCLGCGHQEEFHNCADISIAPKDNNLLLPLPTTTTTHEPLFVFSIF' A
#
# COMPACT_ATOMS: atom_id res chain seq x y z
N ALA A 1 -0.60 -12.77 -2.15
CA ALA A 1 -0.70 -11.35 -2.52
C ALA A 1 -0.52 -11.25 -4.03
N HIS A 2 -1.32 -10.42 -4.70
CA HIS A 2 -1.23 -10.19 -6.15
C HIS A 2 -1.56 -8.72 -6.41
N LEU A 3 -0.90 -8.12 -7.41
CA LEU A 3 -1.24 -6.77 -7.85
C LEU A 3 -2.56 -6.82 -8.65
N PRO A 4 -3.39 -5.76 -8.67
CA PRO A 4 -4.52 -5.69 -9.59
C PRO A 4 -4.10 -6.01 -11.03
N ASP A 5 -4.94 -6.76 -11.75
CA ASP A 5 -4.67 -7.03 -13.16
C ASP A 5 -4.62 -5.71 -13.95
N SER A 6 -3.77 -5.65 -14.98
CA SER A 6 -3.57 -4.48 -15.85
C SER A 6 -3.02 -3.21 -15.17
N LEU A 7 -2.52 -3.31 -13.94
CA LEU A 7 -1.86 -2.20 -13.25
C LEU A 7 -0.47 -1.93 -13.83
N SER A 8 -0.20 -0.69 -14.26
CA SER A 8 1.10 -0.25 -14.78
C SER A 8 1.35 1.19 -14.40
N TRP A 9 2.45 1.44 -13.68
CA TRP A 9 2.83 2.77 -13.21
C TRP A 9 4.35 2.93 -13.19
N SER A 10 4.84 4.04 -13.72
CA SER A 10 6.28 4.34 -13.75
C SER A 10 6.84 4.80 -12.40
N HIS A 11 5.99 5.39 -11.53
CA HIS A 11 6.38 5.87 -10.22
C HIS A 11 5.17 5.85 -9.28
N CYS A 12 5.20 4.96 -8.28
CA CYS A 12 4.19 4.87 -7.24
C CYS A 12 4.79 4.45 -5.90
N VAL A 13 4.05 4.65 -4.81
CA VAL A 13 4.46 4.28 -3.46
C VAL A 13 3.75 3.00 -3.03
N LEU A 14 4.52 1.98 -2.69
CA LEU A 14 4.02 0.81 -1.97
C LEU A 14 4.06 1.10 -0.47
N GLN A 15 2.88 1.18 0.16
CA GLN A 15 2.76 1.31 1.60
C GLN A 15 2.52 -0.07 2.22
N TRP A 16 3.37 -0.47 3.17
CA TRP A 16 3.04 -1.56 4.09
C TRP A 16 2.54 -0.97 5.41
N ARG A 17 1.54 -1.64 5.99
CA ARG A 17 1.07 -1.41 7.35
C ARG A 17 1.06 -2.73 8.10
N TYR A 18 1.66 -2.75 9.28
CA TYR A 18 1.62 -3.87 10.21
C TYR A 18 1.04 -3.36 11.53
N GLN A 19 -0.07 -3.94 11.95
CA GLN A 19 -0.65 -3.71 13.25
C GLN A 19 -0.19 -4.84 14.18
N ALA A 20 0.51 -4.48 15.25
CA ALA A 20 0.94 -5.43 16.26
C ALA A 20 -0.27 -5.98 17.05
N GLY A 21 -0.03 -6.97 17.89
CA GLY A 21 -1.10 -7.64 18.65
C GLY A 21 -0.66 -8.14 20.02
N ASN A 22 0.42 -7.60 20.58
CA ASN A 22 1.01 -8.03 21.85
C ASN A 22 0.65 -7.11 23.03
N HIS A 23 -0.10 -6.02 22.80
CA HIS A 23 -0.60 -5.19 23.88
C HIS A 23 -1.97 -5.68 24.38
N TRP A 24 -2.21 -5.58 25.69
CA TRP A 24 -3.51 -5.88 26.27
C TRP A 24 -4.40 -4.63 26.22
N GLY A 25 -5.61 -4.77 25.69
CA GLY A 25 -6.56 -3.66 25.63
C GLY A 25 -7.99 -4.13 25.70
N THR A 26 -8.92 -3.18 25.56
CA THR A 26 -10.35 -3.44 25.65
C THR A 26 -10.97 -3.32 24.26
N ASP A 27 -11.71 -4.34 23.87
CA ASP A 27 -12.50 -4.35 22.64
C ASP A 27 -13.65 -3.35 22.75
N ILE A 28 -13.80 -2.47 21.75
CA ILE A 28 -14.73 -1.34 21.78
C ILE A 28 -16.20 -1.79 21.66
N GLU A 29 -16.46 -2.89 20.96
CA GLU A 29 -17.82 -3.38 20.68
C GLU A 29 -18.35 -4.24 21.84
N THR A 30 -17.48 -5.08 22.42
CA THR A 30 -17.85 -6.07 23.44
C THR A 30 -17.48 -5.65 24.85
N GLY A 31 -16.60 -4.66 25.01
CA GLY A 31 -16.09 -4.21 26.32
C GLY A 31 -15.17 -5.21 27.02
N LYS A 32 -14.80 -6.32 26.36
CA LYS A 32 -13.94 -7.35 26.93
C LYS A 32 -12.47 -6.96 26.81
N SER A 33 -11.70 -7.22 27.85
CA SER A 33 -10.25 -7.04 27.81
C SER A 33 -9.55 -8.29 27.30
N CYS A 34 -8.68 -8.12 26.30
CA CYS A 34 -7.98 -9.20 25.61
C CYS A 34 -6.63 -8.75 25.03
N LEU A 35 -5.76 -9.72 24.77
CA LEU A 35 -4.51 -9.49 24.03
C LEU A 35 -4.84 -9.13 22.57
N GLY A 36 -4.22 -8.08 22.04
CA GLY A 36 -4.46 -7.60 20.68
C GLY A 36 -5.70 -6.72 20.51
N CYS A 37 -6.48 -6.51 21.58
CA CYS A 37 -7.68 -5.69 21.56
C CYS A 37 -7.37 -4.21 21.84
N GLY A 38 -8.26 -3.31 21.44
CA GLY A 38 -8.04 -1.87 21.57
C GLY A 38 -6.91 -1.34 20.68
N HIS A 39 -6.30 -0.22 21.08
CA HIS A 39 -5.19 0.37 20.33
C HIS A 39 -3.96 -0.54 20.35
N GLN A 40 -3.39 -0.76 19.17
CA GLN A 40 -2.17 -1.54 18.99
C GLN A 40 -1.09 -0.67 18.33
N GLU A 41 0.17 -1.01 18.58
CA GLU A 41 1.29 -0.38 17.87
C GLU A 41 1.16 -0.64 16.37
N GLU A 42 1.43 0.38 15.56
CA GLU A 42 1.38 0.29 14.10
C GLU A 42 2.71 0.67 13.49
N PHE A 43 3.18 -0.18 12.60
CA PHE A 43 4.39 0.03 11.81
C PHE A 43 3.97 0.31 10.38
N HIS A 44 4.33 1.49 9.88
CA HIS A 44 4.07 1.94 8.53
C HIS A 44 5.38 2.22 7.83
N ASN A 45 5.55 1.75 6.61
CA ASN A 45 6.70 2.05 5.77
C ASN A 45 6.26 2.15 4.32
N CYS A 46 7.07 2.88 3.55
CA CYS A 46 6.82 3.19 2.16
C CYS A 46 8.03 2.82 1.32
N ALA A 47 7.79 2.38 0.09
CA ALA A 47 8.82 2.16 -0.91
C ALA A 47 8.39 2.76 -2.24
N ASP A 48 9.25 3.54 -2.88
CA ASP A 48 9.05 4.01 -4.25
C ASP A 48 9.33 2.86 -5.22
N ILE A 49 8.35 2.53 -6.06
CA ILE A 49 8.42 1.41 -7.00
C ILE A 49 7.86 1.80 -8.37
N SER A 50 8.15 0.96 -9.37
CA SER A 50 7.51 0.96 -10.69
C SER A 50 6.87 -0.40 -10.95
N ILE A 51 5.66 -0.41 -11.52
CA ILE A 51 4.96 -1.62 -11.96
C ILE A 51 4.99 -1.63 -13.48
N ALA A 52 5.75 -2.56 -14.06
CA ALA A 52 5.79 -2.77 -15.50
C ALA A 52 4.71 -3.77 -15.94
N PRO A 53 4.22 -3.68 -17.19
CA PRO A 53 3.39 -4.73 -17.77
C PRO A 53 4.08 -6.10 -17.69
N LYS A 54 3.28 -7.16 -17.62
CA LYS A 54 3.79 -8.53 -17.68
C LYS A 54 4.23 -8.83 -19.12
N ASP A 55 5.44 -8.40 -19.46
CA ASP A 55 6.04 -8.63 -20.77
C ASP A 55 6.41 -10.11 -20.91
N ASN A 56 5.62 -10.87 -21.66
CA ASN A 56 5.93 -12.26 -21.98
C ASN A 56 7.05 -12.39 -23.05
N ASN A 57 7.56 -11.28 -23.59
CA ASN A 57 8.63 -11.28 -24.57
C ASN A 57 9.57 -10.10 -24.29
N LEU A 58 10.73 -10.41 -23.72
CA LEU A 58 11.84 -9.48 -23.58
C LEU A 58 12.38 -9.11 -24.96
N LEU A 59 11.88 -8.03 -25.55
CA LEU A 59 12.59 -7.26 -26.56
C LEU A 59 12.33 -5.77 -26.29
N LEU A 60 13.23 -5.15 -25.52
CA LEU A 60 13.30 -3.69 -25.38
C LEU A 60 13.44 -3.07 -26.77
N PRO A 61 12.62 -2.05 -27.09
CA PRO A 61 13.12 -0.69 -26.87
C PRO A 61 12.06 0.30 -26.34
N LEU A 62 12.49 1.19 -25.44
CA LEU A 62 12.16 2.62 -25.20
C LEU A 62 10.70 3.17 -25.36
N PRO A 63 10.38 4.31 -24.74
CA PRO A 63 9.28 4.52 -23.82
C PRO A 63 8.07 5.18 -24.52
N THR A 64 6.96 4.48 -24.67
CA THR A 64 5.71 5.12 -25.13
C THR A 64 4.55 4.29 -24.57
N THR A 65 3.64 4.80 -23.74
CA THR A 65 2.86 6.01 -23.95
C THR A 65 2.26 6.46 -22.62
N THR A 66 2.29 7.77 -22.39
CA THR A 66 1.60 8.53 -21.35
C THR A 66 0.12 8.16 -21.23
N THR A 67 -0.29 7.61 -20.08
CA THR A 67 -1.62 7.87 -19.52
C THR A 67 -1.39 8.80 -18.33
N THR A 68 -1.59 10.09 -18.56
CA THR A 68 -1.65 11.10 -17.51
C THR A 68 -2.85 10.79 -16.63
N HIS A 69 -2.65 9.96 -15.60
CA HIS A 69 -3.38 10.19 -14.37
C HIS A 69 -2.62 11.31 -13.68
N GLU A 70 -3.12 12.54 -13.85
CA GLU A 70 -2.80 13.64 -12.95
C GLU A 70 -2.75 13.09 -11.52
N PRO A 71 -1.65 13.26 -10.78
CA PRO A 71 -1.71 13.04 -9.35
C PRO A 71 -2.66 14.13 -8.85
N LEU A 72 -3.77 13.73 -8.25
CA LEU A 72 -4.43 14.60 -7.28
C LEU A 72 -3.41 14.83 -6.16
N PHE A 73 -2.52 15.80 -6.37
CA PHE A 73 -1.61 16.29 -5.36
C PHE A 73 -2.47 16.90 -4.26
N VAL A 74 -2.46 16.22 -3.11
CA VAL A 74 -2.53 16.81 -1.76
C VAL A 74 -3.90 17.37 -1.33
N PHE A 75 -4.65 16.54 -0.61
CA PHE A 75 -5.29 16.84 0.68
C PHE A 75 -5.38 15.47 1.39
N SER A 76 -4.66 15.16 2.47
CA SER A 76 -4.51 15.95 3.68
C SER A 76 -3.15 15.72 4.35
N ILE A 77 -2.37 16.79 4.50
CA ILE A 77 -1.66 17.02 5.76
C ILE A 77 -2.65 17.80 6.62
N PHE A 78 -3.51 17.07 7.33
CA PHE A 78 -4.15 17.38 8.60
C PHE A 78 -4.69 16.06 9.14
#